data_AF-A0A3B9G8Q3-F1
#
_entry.id   AF-A0A3B9G8Q3-F1
#
_cell.length_a   1.000
_cell.length_b   1.000
_cell.length_c   1.000
_cell.angle_alpha   90.00
_cell.angle_beta   90.00
_cell.angle_gamma   90.00
#
_symmetry.space_group_name_H-M   'P 1'
#
loop_
_entity.id
_entity.type
_entity.pdbx_description
1 polymer ?
#
loop_
_entity_poly.entity_id
_entity_poly.type
_entity_poly.pdbx_seq_one_letter_code
_entity_poly.pdbx_strand_id
1 'polypeptide(L)'
;RIMELYDFDWPEELLPAMKHTYDYLEDVTGHEQAVADSGVPVLLWKGRGEAIICEKGEEMANRNGWTFFSVEGDHMQAALNHEPNLPHLIKFMRSINP
;
A
#
# COMPACT_ATOMS: atom_id res chain seq x y z
N ARG A 1 4.71 13.70 7.11
CA ARG A 1 4.37 12.90 8.32
C ARG A 1 5.39 11.77 8.55
N ILE A 2 6.13 11.38 7.51
CA ILE A 2 7.27 10.45 7.58
C ILE A 2 8.33 10.83 8.63
N MET A 3 8.70 12.10 8.75
CA MET A 3 9.72 12.51 9.73
C MET A 3 9.31 12.25 11.19
N GLU A 4 8.02 12.11 11.47
CA GLU A 4 7.49 11.77 12.79
C GLU A 4 7.36 10.24 12.97
N LEU A 5 7.31 9.48 11.87
CA LEU A 5 7.13 8.02 11.87
C LEU A 5 8.46 7.26 11.82
N TYR A 6 9.51 7.91 11.33
CA TYR A 6 10.85 7.35 11.25
C TYR A 6 11.76 8.10 12.22
N ASP A 7 12.04 7.44 13.36
CA ASP A 7 12.92 7.91 14.44
C ASP A 7 14.40 7.85 14.02
N PHE A 8 14.73 8.50 12.90
CA PHE A 8 16.11 8.66 12.45
C PHE A 8 16.63 9.98 12.98
N ASP A 9 17.69 9.90 13.78
CA ASP A 9 18.41 11.05 14.34
C ASP A 9 19.29 11.67 13.24
N TRP A 10 18.66 12.43 12.36
CA TRP A 10 19.35 13.09 11.24
C TRP A 10 20.15 14.30 11.73
N PRO A 11 21.37 14.53 11.21
CA PRO A 11 22.09 15.78 11.43
C PRO A 11 21.22 17.00 11.09
N GLU A 12 21.27 18.04 11.93
CA GLU A 12 20.42 19.23 11.78
C GLU A 12 20.56 19.88 10.39
N GLU A 13 21.76 19.87 9.82
CA GLU A 13 22.01 20.40 8.47
C GLU A 13 21.28 19.63 7.35
N LEU A 14 20.94 18.36 7.57
CA LEU A 14 20.26 17.51 6.60
C LEU A 14 18.74 17.57 6.72
N LEU A 15 18.20 17.97 7.87
CA LEU A 15 16.74 17.99 8.13
C LEU A 15 15.93 18.70 7.04
N PRO A 16 16.32 19.91 6.54
CA PRO A 16 15.56 20.58 5.49
C PRO A 16 15.54 19.80 4.17
N ALA A 17 16.66 19.19 3.78
CA ALA A 17 16.78 18.41 2.55
C ALA A 17 16.01 17.09 2.65
N MET A 18 16.08 16.42 3.81
CA MET A 18 15.31 15.21 4.08
C MET A 18 13.82 15.50 4.05
N LYS A 19 13.36 16.57 4.72
CA LYS A 19 11.96 16.99 4.69
C LYS A 19 11.48 17.22 3.26
N HIS A 20 12.22 18.02 2.47
CA HIS A 20 11.84 18.29 1.09
C HIS A 20 11.76 17.01 0.24
N THR A 21 12.72 16.10 0.40
CA THR A 21 12.74 14.82 -0.31
C THR A 21 11.53 13.97 0.06
N TYR A 22 11.21 13.86 1.35
CA TYR A 22 10.05 13.08 1.78
C TYR A 22 8.73 13.72 1.40
N ASP A 23 8.59 15.05 1.49
CA ASP A 23 7.39 15.74 1.03
C ASP A 23 7.15 15.49 -0.47
N TYR A 24 8.22 15.47 -1.27
CA TYR A 24 8.15 15.12 -2.70
C TYR A 24 7.80 13.64 -2.93
N LEU A 25 8.40 12.72 -2.16
CA LEU A 25 8.11 11.28 -2.26
C LEU A 25 6.70 10.93 -1.74
N GLU A 26 6.16 11.70 -0.80
CA GLU A 26 4.79 11.57 -0.28
C GLU A 26 3.74 12.11 -1.27
N ASP A 27 4.13 12.91 -2.28
CA ASP A 27 3.19 13.41 -3.29
C ASP A 27 2.78 12.31 -4.27
N VAL A 28 1.70 11.62 -3.91
CA VAL A 28 1.05 10.58 -4.71
C VAL A 28 -0.23 11.10 -5.38
N THR A 29 -0.34 12.42 -5.55
CA THR A 29 -1.53 13.04 -6.18
C THR A 29 -1.79 12.41 -7.55
N GLY A 30 -3.05 12.06 -7.82
CA GLY A 30 -3.49 11.49 -9.09
C GLY A 30 -3.14 10.00 -9.32
N HIS A 31 -2.35 9.36 -8.44
CA HIS A 31 -1.95 7.95 -8.63
C HIS A 31 -3.16 7.00 -8.54
N GLU A 32 -4.04 7.19 -7.56
CA GLU A 32 -5.27 6.39 -7.41
C GLU A 32 -6.15 6.50 -8.66
N GLN A 33 -6.36 7.72 -9.15
CA GLN A 33 -7.16 7.97 -10.36
C GLN A 33 -6.53 7.33 -11.61
N ALA A 34 -5.21 7.43 -11.78
CA ALA A 34 -4.52 6.81 -12.90
C ALA A 34 -4.68 5.28 -12.93
N VAL A 35 -4.67 4.64 -11.76
CA VAL A 35 -4.94 3.20 -11.64
C VAL A 35 -6.41 2.90 -11.96
N ALA A 36 -7.35 3.68 -11.42
CA ALA A 36 -8.78 3.51 -11.69
C ALA A 36 -9.11 3.63 -13.19
N ASP A 37 -8.48 4.61 -13.87
CA ASP A 37 -8.71 4.90 -15.29
C ASP A 37 -8.01 3.90 -16.24
N SER A 38 -7.09 3.08 -15.72
CA SER A 38 -6.37 2.09 -16.55
C SER A 38 -7.28 0.97 -17.08
N GLY A 39 -8.47 0.80 -16.50
CA GLY A 39 -9.44 -0.22 -16.91
C GLY A 39 -9.01 -1.66 -16.62
N VAL A 40 -7.93 -1.86 -15.86
CA VAL A 40 -7.47 -3.19 -15.46
C VAL A 40 -8.09 -3.61 -14.13
N PRO A 41 -8.34 -4.91 -13.90
CA PRO A 41 -8.72 -5.40 -12.59
C PRO A 41 -7.61 -5.16 -11.55
N VAL A 42 -7.98 -4.66 -10.37
CA VAL A 42 -7.02 -4.33 -9.29
C VAL A 42 -7.29 -5.17 -8.05
N LEU A 43 -6.20 -5.67 -7.46
CA LEU A 43 -6.16 -6.33 -6.17
C LEU A 43 -5.21 -5.57 -5.25
N LEU A 44 -5.74 -5.03 -4.16
CA LEU A 44 -4.95 -4.47 -3.07
C LEU A 44 -4.76 -5.51 -1.97
N TRP A 45 -3.54 -5.56 -1.45
CA TRP A 45 -3.16 -6.54 -0.45
C TRP A 45 -2.16 -5.94 0.54
N LYS A 46 -2.44 -6.08 1.83
CA LYS A 46 -1.65 -5.49 2.93
C LYS A 46 -1.57 -6.40 4.16
N GLY A 47 -0.54 -6.18 4.98
CA GLY A 47 -0.40 -6.80 6.29
C GLY A 47 -1.16 -6.03 7.39
N ARG A 48 -1.86 -6.74 8.27
CA ARG A 48 -2.64 -6.16 9.38
C ARG A 48 -1.77 -5.52 10.48
N GLY A 49 -0.47 -5.84 10.51
CA GLY A 49 0.52 -5.20 11.36
C GLY A 49 0.74 -3.72 11.02
N GLU A 50 0.38 -3.30 9.79
CA GLU A 50 0.37 -1.89 9.38
C GLU A 50 -1.05 -1.32 9.42
N ALA A 51 -1.69 -1.31 10.59
CA ALA A 51 -3.12 -1.01 10.75
C ALA A 51 -3.61 0.22 9.96
N ILE A 52 -2.93 1.36 10.08
CA ILE A 52 -3.29 2.60 9.37
C ILE A 52 -3.22 2.43 7.84
N ILE A 53 -2.21 1.74 7.33
CA ILE A 53 -2.04 1.52 5.88
C ILE A 53 -3.04 0.49 5.38
N CYS A 54 -3.34 -0.53 6.19
CA CYS A 54 -4.32 -1.56 5.90
C CYS A 54 -5.72 -0.96 5.78
N GLU A 55 -6.16 -0.16 6.76
CA GLU A 55 -7.45 0.54 6.76
C GLU A 55 -7.59 1.46 5.54
N LYS A 56 -6.57 2.28 5.27
CA LYS A 56 -6.57 3.15 4.08
C LYS A 56 -6.65 2.37 2.77
N GLY A 57 -5.97 1.22 2.69
CA GLY A 57 -6.02 0.34 1.53
C GLY A 57 -7.40 -0.26 1.31
N GLU A 58 -8.07 -0.69 2.38
CA GLU A 58 -9.43 -1.21 2.34
C GLU A 58 -10.44 -0.14 1.89
N GLU A 59 -10.37 1.06 2.48
CA GLU A 59 -11.20 2.19 2.07
C GLU A 59 -10.99 2.54 0.59
N MET A 60 -9.74 2.59 0.14
CA MET A 60 -9.39 2.86 -1.26
C MET A 60 -9.97 1.80 -2.20
N ALA A 61 -9.83 0.52 -1.85
CA ALA A 61 -10.40 -0.54 -2.66
C ALA A 61 -11.93 -0.45 -2.74
N ASN A 62 -12.59 -0.20 -1.61
CA ASN A 62 -14.05 -0.05 -1.54
C ASN A 62 -14.55 1.11 -2.42
N ARG A 63 -13.87 2.27 -2.39
CA ARG A 63 -14.24 3.43 -3.22
C ARG A 63 -14.13 3.16 -4.73
N ASN A 64 -13.16 2.34 -5.13
CA ASN A 64 -12.89 2.08 -6.55
C ASN A 64 -13.43 0.73 -7.06
N GLY A 65 -14.15 -0.02 -6.21
CA GLY A 65 -14.63 -1.36 -6.55
C GLY A 65 -13.51 -2.38 -6.79
N TRP A 66 -12.33 -2.17 -6.19
CA TRP A 66 -11.20 -3.09 -6.30
C TRP A 66 -11.33 -4.23 -5.29
N THR A 67 -10.65 -5.35 -5.57
CA THR A 67 -10.58 -6.44 -4.58
C THR A 67 -9.57 -6.06 -3.50
N PHE A 68 -9.92 -6.31 -2.24
CA PHE A 68 -9.02 -6.15 -1.11
C PHE A 68 -8.93 -7.44 -0.30
N PHE A 69 -7.73 -7.76 0.19
CA PHE A 69 -7.59 -8.67 1.31
C PHE A 69 -6.41 -8.26 2.20
N SER A 70 -6.49 -8.64 3.47
CA SER A 70 -5.42 -8.42 4.44
C SER A 70 -4.91 -9.73 5.01
N VAL A 71 -3.63 -9.78 5.37
CA VAL A 71 -2.98 -10.95 5.98
C VAL A 71 -2.37 -10.57 7.33
N GLU A 72 -2.05 -11.55 8.17
CA GLU A 72 -1.35 -11.25 9.42
C GLU A 72 0.09 -10.76 9.15
N GLY A 73 0.58 -9.89 10.03
CA GLY A 73 1.95 -9.39 9.98
C GLY A 73 2.13 -8.03 9.30
N ASP A 74 3.38 -7.55 9.25
CA ASP A 74 3.79 -6.27 8.67
C ASP A 74 3.94 -6.31 7.13
N HIS A 75 4.50 -5.24 6.57
CA HIS A 75 4.79 -5.12 5.13
C HIS A 75 5.58 -6.32 4.56
N MET A 76 6.64 -6.70 5.27
CA MET A 76 7.56 -7.75 4.82
C MET A 76 6.91 -9.12 4.97
N GLN A 77 6.21 -9.35 6.07
CA GLN A 77 5.50 -10.60 6.31
C GLN A 77 4.37 -10.80 5.32
N ALA A 78 3.65 -9.74 4.97
CA ALA A 78 2.71 -9.80 3.86
C ALA A 78 3.46 -10.28 2.61
N ALA A 79 4.45 -9.53 2.12
CA ALA A 79 5.17 -9.86 0.88
C ALA A 79 5.77 -11.28 0.85
N LEU A 80 6.31 -11.77 1.97
CA LEU A 80 7.07 -13.03 2.04
C LEU A 80 6.22 -14.28 2.32
N ASN A 81 5.03 -14.15 2.91
CA ASN A 81 4.15 -15.28 3.28
C ASN A 81 3.36 -15.86 2.09
N HIS A 82 4.04 -16.13 1.00
CA HIS A 82 3.47 -16.54 -0.29
C HIS A 82 2.48 -17.72 -0.22
N GLU A 83 2.74 -18.75 0.58
CA GLU A 83 1.87 -19.94 0.68
C GLU A 83 0.45 -19.60 1.17
N PRO A 84 0.25 -18.95 2.33
CA PRO A 84 -1.07 -18.47 2.75
C PRO A 84 -1.76 -17.50 1.79
N ASN A 85 -1.00 -16.71 1.04
CA ASN A 85 -1.54 -15.65 0.18
C ASN A 85 -2.00 -16.18 -1.18
N LEU A 86 -1.36 -17.26 -1.66
CA LEU A 86 -1.56 -17.81 -3.00
C LEU A 86 -3.03 -18.14 -3.32
N PRO A 87 -3.85 -18.73 -2.41
CA PRO A 87 -5.26 -18.96 -2.69
C PRO A 87 -6.06 -17.68 -2.99
N HIS A 88 -5.75 -16.57 -2.32
CA HIS A 88 -6.42 -15.27 -2.56
C HIS A 88 -6.06 -14.73 -3.94
N LEU A 89 -4.78 -14.81 -4.32
CA LEU A 89 -4.29 -14.39 -5.63
C LEU A 89 -4.93 -15.23 -6.76
N ILE A 90 -4.95 -16.56 -6.61
CA ILE A 90 -5.57 -17.46 -7.61
C ILE A 90 -7.07 -17.18 -7.74
N LYS A 91 -7.78 -16.97 -6.63
CA LYS A 91 -9.20 -16.65 -6.65
C LYS A 91 -9.46 -15.36 -7.46
N PHE A 92 -8.67 -14.33 -7.23
CA PHE A 92 -8.75 -13.08 -7.98
C PHE A 92 -8.46 -13.28 -9.48
N MET A 93 -7.36 -13.97 -9.82
CA MET A 93 -7.00 -14.26 -11.22
C MET A 93 -8.08 -15.06 -11.96
N ARG A 94 -8.83 -15.92 -11.26
CA ARG A 94 -9.96 -16.65 -11.85
C ARG A 94 -11.21 -15.79 -12.01
N SER A 95 -11.46 -14.81 -11.14
CA SER A 95 -12.63 -13.93 -11.27
C SER A 95 -12.53 -12.96 -12.45
N ILE A 96 -11.33 -12.68 -12.93
CA ILE A 96 -11.08 -11.77 -14.06
C ILE A 96 -11.09 -12.46 -15.43
N ASN A 97 -10.89 -13.78 -15.47
CA ASN A 97 -10.90 -14.62 -16.68
C ASN A 97 -11.90 -15.78 -16.48
N PRO A 98 -13.22 -15.52 -16.59
CA PRO A 98 -14.27 -16.53 -16.38
C PRO A 98 -14.29 -17.62 -17.47
#